data_AF-A0AAV1KP95-F1
#
_entry.id   AF-A0AAV1KP95-F1
#
_cell.length_a   1.000
_cell.length_b   1.000
_cell.length_c   1.000
_cell.angle_alpha   90.00
_cell.angle_beta   90.00
_cell.angle_gamma   90.00
#
_symmetry.space_group_name_H-M   'P 1'
#
loop_
_entity.id
_entity.type
_entity.pdbx_description
1 polymer ?
#
loop_
_entity_poly.entity_id
_entity_poly.type
_entity_poly.pdbx_seq_one_letter_code
_entity_poly.pdbx_strand_id
1 'polypeptide(L)'
;MLRNVEKKILSCVKTAYKRFYVDIGSVVGQSDKIWTISLNEESPRVPLVLLHGMGAGLALWCLNLDALAAKRPVYAMDLLGFGRSSRPNFASDATKVEAQWVESVEEWRREVNLDQCA
;
A
#
# COMPACT_ATOMS: atom_id res chain seq x y z
N MET A 1 3.07 17.43 6.97
CA MET A 1 3.40 16.71 8.21
C MET A 1 3.72 15.24 7.96
N LEU A 2 2.77 14.42 7.47
CA LEU A 2 2.96 12.97 7.26
C LEU A 2 4.13 12.57 6.34
N ARG A 3 4.30 13.26 5.19
CA ARG A 3 5.41 12.99 4.24
C ARG A 3 6.80 13.05 4.89
N ASN A 4 7.02 14.00 5.81
CA ASN A 4 8.33 14.18 6.45
C ASN A 4 8.57 13.12 7.52
N VAL A 5 7.53 12.75 8.27
CA VAL A 5 7.59 11.68 9.28
C VAL A 5 7.87 10.34 8.60
N GLU A 6 7.13 10.00 7.54
CA GLU A 6 7.38 8.79 6.76
C GLU A 6 8.81 8.76 6.21
N LYS A 7 9.28 9.87 5.60
CA LYS A 7 10.66 9.96 5.10
C LYS A 7 11.68 9.68 6.21
N LYS A 8 11.43 10.15 7.44
CA LYS A 8 12.31 9.90 8.59
C LYS A 8 12.24 8.44 9.06
N ILE A 9 11.07 7.83 9.09
CA ILE A 9 10.92 6.41 9.47
C ILE A 9 11.61 5.51 8.43
N LEU A 10 11.37 5.76 7.14
CA LEU A 10 11.93 4.98 6.04
C LEU A 10 13.41 5.29 5.77
N SER A 11 14.06 6.18 6.53
CA SER A 11 15.49 6.46 6.35
C SER A 11 16.38 5.31 6.79
N CYS A 12 15.84 4.33 7.50
CA CYS A 12 16.55 3.10 7.89
C CYS A 12 16.60 2.05 6.77
N VAL A 13 15.74 2.17 5.75
CA VAL A 13 15.66 1.23 4.62
C VAL A 13 16.83 1.48 3.67
N LYS A 14 17.63 0.45 3.41
CA LYS A 14 18.84 0.54 2.60
C LYS A 14 18.59 0.17 1.14
N THR A 15 17.69 -0.77 0.88
CA THR A 15 17.32 -1.19 -0.48
C THR A 15 16.62 -0.05 -1.21
N ALA A 16 16.97 0.20 -2.46
CA ALA A 16 16.31 1.23 -3.27
C ALA A 16 14.81 0.90 -3.46
N TYR A 17 13.96 1.93 -3.35
CA TYR A 17 12.51 1.77 -3.41
C TYR A 17 11.84 2.93 -4.14
N LYS A 18 10.71 2.64 -4.80
CA LYS A 18 9.84 3.65 -5.38
C LYS A 18 8.74 4.03 -4.39
N ARG A 19 8.18 5.22 -4.60
CA ARG A 19 7.10 5.81 -3.81
C ARG A 19 6.15 6.52 -4.76
N PHE A 20 4.90 6.09 -4.81
CA PHE A 20 3.96 6.61 -5.79
C PHE A 20 2.51 6.43 -5.31
N TYR A 21 1.62 7.17 -5.95
CA TYR A 21 0.18 6.97 -5.80
C TYR A 21 -0.30 6.05 -6.92
N VAL A 22 -1.13 5.09 -6.55
CA VAL A 22 -1.92 4.29 -7.49
C VAL A 22 -3.33 4.87 -7.48
N ASP A 23 -3.83 5.28 -8.63
CA ASP A 23 -5.21 5.75 -8.78
C ASP A 23 -6.10 4.53 -8.98
N ILE A 24 -7.03 4.30 -8.06
CA ILE A 24 -7.95 3.14 -8.10
C ILE A 24 -9.35 3.54 -8.58
N GLY A 25 -9.49 4.75 -9.13
CA GLY A 25 -10.77 5.24 -9.64
C GLY A 25 -11.78 5.54 -8.52
N SER A 26 -13.06 5.25 -8.79
CA SER A 26 -14.18 5.64 -7.93
C SER A 26 -14.68 4.46 -7.09
N VAL A 27 -13.88 3.97 -6.14
CA VAL A 27 -14.28 2.86 -5.25
C VAL A 27 -15.21 3.36 -4.13
N VAL A 28 -14.78 4.34 -3.35
CA VAL A 28 -15.59 4.95 -2.27
C VAL A 28 -15.80 6.43 -2.54
N GLY A 29 -14.73 7.15 -2.84
CA GLY A 29 -14.74 8.53 -3.32
C GLY A 29 -14.85 8.60 -4.84
N GLN A 30 -14.74 9.82 -5.38
CA GLN A 30 -14.79 10.05 -6.84
C GLN A 30 -13.46 9.74 -7.56
N SER A 31 -12.34 9.80 -6.83
CA SER A 31 -10.99 9.47 -7.31
C SER A 31 -10.12 9.12 -6.10
N ASP A 32 -10.12 7.84 -5.76
CA ASP A 32 -9.38 7.28 -4.65
C ASP A 32 -7.97 6.92 -5.06
N LYS A 33 -7.00 7.23 -4.19
CA LYS A 33 -5.58 7.02 -4.44
C LYS A 33 -4.94 6.29 -3.28
N ILE A 34 -4.20 5.25 -3.61
CA ILE A 34 -3.48 4.41 -2.65
C ILE A 34 -2.00 4.79 -2.67
N TRP A 35 -1.50 5.25 -1.53
CA TRP A 35 -0.09 5.52 -1.36
C TRP A 35 0.68 4.21 -1.22
N THR A 36 1.67 4.02 -2.07
CA THR A 36 2.36 2.75 -2.25
C THR A 36 3.88 2.95 -2.26
N ILE A 37 4.60 1.98 -1.70
CA ILE A 37 6.02 1.79 -1.94
C ILE A 37 6.27 0.42 -2.56
N SER A 38 7.31 0.33 -3.38
CA SER A 38 7.74 -0.92 -4.00
C SER A 38 9.25 -1.06 -3.96
N LEU A 39 9.72 -2.30 -3.80
CA LEU A 39 11.13 -2.68 -3.78
C LEU A 39 11.31 -3.93 -4.64
N ASN A 40 12.46 -4.01 -5.33
CA ASN A 40 12.87 -5.20 -6.09
C ASN A 40 11.81 -5.68 -7.12
N GLU A 41 11.17 -4.75 -7.83
CA GLU A 41 10.13 -5.05 -8.83
C GLU A 41 10.63 -5.92 -9.99
N GLU A 42 11.92 -5.84 -10.32
CA GLU A 42 12.53 -6.57 -11.43
C GLU A 42 12.72 -8.07 -11.13
N SER A 43 12.51 -8.50 -9.88
CA SER A 43 12.65 -9.91 -9.53
C SER A 43 11.49 -10.73 -10.09
N PRO A 44 11.74 -11.88 -10.75
CA PRO A 44 10.68 -12.69 -11.36
C PRO A 44 9.88 -13.53 -10.34
N ARG A 45 10.14 -13.36 -9.04
CA ARG A 45 9.46 -14.12 -7.99
C ARG A 45 8.09 -13.51 -7.70
N VAL A 46 7.17 -14.34 -7.19
CA VAL A 46 5.86 -13.88 -6.73
C VAL A 46 6.02 -12.71 -5.74
N PRO A 47 5.44 -11.53 -6.05
CA PRO A 47 5.47 -10.37 -5.17
C PRO A 47 4.84 -10.63 -3.82
N LEU A 48 5.39 -10.00 -2.78
CA LEU A 48 4.81 -9.97 -1.44
C LEU A 48 4.10 -8.63 -1.23
N VAL A 49 2.83 -8.67 -0.83
CA VAL A 49 2.03 -7.48 -0.56
C VAL A 49 1.83 -7.32 0.95
N LEU A 50 2.29 -6.18 1.48
CA LEU A 50 2.23 -5.87 2.91
C LEU A 50 1.08 -4.90 3.20
N LEU A 51 0.03 -5.43 3.83
CA LEU A 51 -1.12 -4.67 4.34
C LEU A 51 -0.94 -4.40 5.83
N HIS A 52 -1.03 -3.13 6.24
CA HIS A 52 -0.99 -2.78 7.67
C HIS A 52 -2.37 -2.97 8.33
N GLY A 53 -2.38 -3.11 9.66
CA GLY A 53 -3.62 -3.17 10.45
C GLY A 53 -4.15 -1.80 10.89
N MET A 54 -5.19 -1.82 11.72
CA MET A 54 -5.81 -0.62 12.31
C MET A 54 -4.78 0.28 13.00
N GLY A 55 -4.84 1.59 12.75
CA GLY A 55 -4.00 2.60 13.43
C GLY A 55 -2.55 2.67 12.95
N ALA A 56 -2.21 1.94 11.88
CA ALA A 56 -0.88 1.92 11.29
C ALA A 56 -0.84 2.55 9.88
N GLY A 57 0.32 2.47 9.25
CA GLY A 57 0.57 2.80 7.85
C GLY A 57 1.70 1.93 7.31
N LEU A 58 2.02 2.03 6.03
CA LEU A 58 3.03 1.22 5.34
C LEU A 58 4.42 1.31 5.99
N ALA A 59 4.72 2.41 6.67
CA ALA A 59 6.00 2.62 7.33
C ALA A 59 6.21 1.72 8.56
N LEU A 60 5.15 1.05 9.04
CA LEU A 60 5.23 -0.01 10.06
C LEU A 60 6.25 -1.09 9.68
N TRP A 61 6.38 -1.37 8.38
CA TRP A 61 7.22 -2.45 7.87
C TRP A 61 8.70 -2.07 7.69
N CYS A 62 9.12 -0.87 8.06
CA CYS A 62 10.44 -0.33 7.68
C CYS A 62 11.62 -1.24 8.04
N LEU A 63 11.56 -1.96 9.16
CA LEU A 63 12.61 -2.89 9.60
C LEU A 63 12.56 -4.26 8.90
N ASN A 64 11.46 -4.56 8.20
CA ASN A 64 11.25 -5.80 7.45
C ASN A 64 11.62 -5.66 5.96
N LEU A 65 11.46 -4.46 5.40
CA LEU A 65 11.53 -4.22 3.94
C LEU A 65 12.82 -4.73 3.31
N ASP A 66 13.99 -4.43 3.88
CA ASP A 66 15.27 -4.85 3.31
C ASP A 66 15.40 -6.38 3.23
N ALA A 67 15.03 -7.09 4.30
CA ALA A 67 15.15 -8.53 4.39
C ALA A 67 14.16 -9.27 3.47
N LEU A 68 12.95 -8.71 3.29
CA LEU A 68 11.94 -9.26 2.39
C LEU A 68 12.30 -8.98 0.92
N ALA A 69 12.71 -7.73 0.62
CA ALA A 69 13.06 -7.29 -0.72
C ALA A 69 14.31 -8.00 -1.26
N ALA A 70 15.22 -8.47 -0.39
CA ALA A 70 16.35 -9.30 -0.80
C ALA A 70 15.94 -10.61 -1.50
N LYS A 71 14.69 -11.06 -1.35
CA LYS A 71 14.23 -12.37 -1.85
C LYS A 71 13.27 -12.29 -3.02
N ARG A 72 12.46 -11.23 -3.13
CA ARG A 72 11.34 -11.11 -4.07
C ARG A 72 10.89 -9.63 -4.18
N PRO A 73 10.01 -9.29 -5.14
CA PRO A 73 9.35 -7.99 -5.14
C PRO A 73 8.52 -7.79 -3.86
N VAL A 74 8.54 -6.59 -3.31
CA VAL A 74 7.77 -6.23 -2.12
C VAL A 74 7.00 -4.95 -2.41
N TYR A 75 5.70 -4.99 -2.16
CA TYR A 75 4.83 -3.82 -2.17
C TYR A 75 4.28 -3.61 -0.77
N ALA A 76 4.27 -2.36 -0.31
CA ALA A 76 3.55 -1.99 0.90
C ALA A 76 2.68 -0.77 0.60
N MET A 77 1.46 -0.77 1.11
CA MET A 77 0.48 0.29 0.84
C MET A 77 -0.12 0.83 2.14
N ASP A 78 -0.51 2.10 2.10
CA ASP A 78 -1.45 2.64 3.07
C ASP A 78 -2.86 2.28 2.62
N LEU A 79 -3.63 1.56 3.44
CA LEU A 79 -5.01 1.22 3.11
C LEU A 79 -5.85 2.49 2.90
N LEU A 80 -6.90 2.42 2.08
CA LEU A 80 -7.81 3.54 1.85
C LEU A 80 -8.39 4.03 3.20
N GLY A 81 -8.29 5.34 3.45
CA GLY A 81 -8.62 5.96 4.75
C GLY A 81 -7.41 6.17 5.68
N PHE A 82 -6.26 5.55 5.40
CA PHE A 82 -5.09 5.58 6.29
C PHE A 82 -3.87 6.27 5.67
N GLY A 83 -2.91 6.58 6.54
CA GLY A 83 -1.61 7.13 6.17
C GLY A 83 -1.71 8.28 5.17
N ARG A 84 -1.13 8.10 3.99
CA ARG A 84 -1.10 9.09 2.92
C ARG A 84 -2.08 8.80 1.78
N SER A 85 -2.85 7.71 1.86
CA SER A 85 -3.93 7.40 0.92
C SER A 85 -5.12 8.35 1.06
N SER A 86 -6.01 8.34 0.06
CA SER A 86 -7.26 9.09 0.09
C SER A 86 -8.09 8.76 1.34
N ARG A 87 -8.89 9.73 1.81
CA ARG A 87 -9.78 9.60 2.96
C ARG A 87 -11.23 9.91 2.56
N PRO A 88 -11.86 9.05 1.76
CA PRO A 88 -13.26 9.24 1.37
C PRO A 88 -14.22 8.95 2.53
N ASN A 89 -15.47 9.37 2.37
CA ASN A 89 -16.53 9.04 3.32
C ASN A 89 -17.02 7.62 3.05
N PHE A 90 -16.54 6.68 3.85
CA PHE A 90 -17.00 5.29 3.82
C PHE A 90 -18.48 5.17 4.18
N ALA A 91 -19.07 4.02 3.85
CA ALA A 91 -20.40 3.68 4.31
C ALA A 91 -20.48 3.62 5.85
N SER A 92 -21.69 3.72 6.40
CA SER A 92 -21.92 3.55 7.85
C SER A 92 -22.15 2.09 8.25
N ASP A 93 -22.46 1.23 7.29
CA ASP A 93 -22.70 -0.19 7.51
C ASP A 93 -21.38 -0.98 7.45
N ALA A 94 -21.12 -1.80 8.47
CA ALA A 94 -19.84 -2.51 8.61
C ALA A 94 -19.54 -3.45 7.43
N THR A 95 -20.55 -4.18 6.95
CA THR A 95 -20.39 -5.11 5.82
C THR A 95 -20.08 -4.36 4.52
N LYS A 96 -20.70 -3.20 4.30
CA LYS A 96 -20.36 -2.33 3.17
C LYS A 96 -18.94 -1.76 3.28
N VAL A 97 -18.51 -1.34 4.47
CA VAL A 97 -17.14 -0.84 4.68
C VAL A 97 -16.10 -1.93 4.40
N GLU A 98 -16.35 -3.15 4.87
CA GLU A 98 -15.49 -4.29 4.59
C GLU A 98 -15.37 -4.55 3.07
N ALA A 99 -16.51 -4.58 2.37
CA ALA A 99 -16.52 -4.73 0.91
C ALA A 99 -15.76 -3.60 0.20
N GLN A 100 -15.94 -2.35 0.64
CA GLN A 100 -15.21 -1.19 0.11
C GLN A 100 -13.70 -1.30 0.31
N TRP A 101 -13.23 -1.84 1.43
CA TRP A 101 -11.81 -2.09 1.64
C TRP A 101 -11.28 -3.20 0.74
N VAL A 102 -12.00 -4.33 0.63
CA VAL A 102 -11.61 -5.43 -0.25
C VAL A 102 -11.51 -4.93 -1.70
N GLU A 103 -12.52 -4.21 -2.18
CA GLU A 103 -12.53 -3.64 -3.53
C GLU A 103 -11.36 -2.67 -3.73
N SER A 104 -11.05 -1.81 -2.74
CA SER A 104 -9.91 -0.88 -2.86
C SER A 104 -8.55 -1.58 -3.02
N VAL A 105 -8.37 -2.74 -2.37
CA VAL A 105 -7.14 -3.54 -2.48
C VAL A 105 -7.11 -4.30 -3.81
N GLU A 106 -8.25 -4.81 -4.28
CA GLU A 106 -8.32 -5.49 -5.57
C GLU A 106 -8.11 -4.54 -6.76
N GLU A 107 -8.69 -3.35 -6.72
CA GLU A 107 -8.45 -2.34 -7.75
C GLU A 107 -6.99 -1.86 -7.72
N TRP A 108 -6.41 -1.67 -6.53
CA TRP A 108 -4.97 -1.41 -6.42
C TRP A 108 -4.14 -2.52 -7.10
N ARG A 109 -4.46 -3.79 -6.82
CA ARG A 109 -3.74 -4.95 -7.37
C ARG A 109 -3.81 -4.98 -8.90
N ARG A 110 -4.97 -4.64 -9.48
CA ARG A 110 -5.17 -4.54 -10.93
C ARG A 110 -4.31 -3.42 -11.53
N GLU A 111 -4.35 -2.23 -10.92
CA GLU A 111 -3.63 -1.05 -11.42
C GLU A 111 -2.10 -1.20 -11.35
N VAL A 112 -1.58 -1.96 -10.39
CA VAL A 112 -0.16 -2.32 -10.34
C VAL A 112 0.21 -3.57 -11.17
N ASN A 113 -0.76 -4.12 -11.92
CA ASN A 113 -0.61 -5.28 -12.82
C ASN A 113 -0.08 -6.55 -12.10
N LEU A 114 -0.60 -6.83 -10.91
CA LEU A 114 -0.22 -8.03 -10.15
C LEU A 114 -1.25 -9.15 -10.32
N ASP A 115 -0.95 -10.12 -11.18
CA ASP A 115 -1.83 -11.30 -11.39
C ASP A 115 -1.79 -12.31 -10.23
N GLN A 116 -0.65 -12.37 -9.52
CA GLN A 116 -0.44 -13.23 -8.36
C GLN A 116 0.40 -12.50 -7.33
N CYS A 117 0.05 -12.66 -6.06
CA CYS A 117 0.81 -12.16 -4.93
C CYS A 117 0.69 -13.09 -3.72
N ALA A 118 1.68 -13.04 -2.84
CA ALA A 118 1.69 -13.67 -1.53
C ALA A 118 1.55 -12.65 -0.41
#